data_AF-A0AA39HDQ8-F1
#
_entry.id   AF-A0AA39HDQ8-F1
#
_cell.length_a   1.000
_cell.length_b   1.000
_cell.length_c   1.000
_cell.angle_alpha   90.00
_cell.angle_beta   90.00
_cell.angle_gamma   90.00
#
_symmetry.space_group_name_H-M   'P 1'
#
loop_
_entity.id
_entity.type
_entity.pdbx_description
1 polymer ?
#
loop_
_entity_poly.entity_id
_entity_poly.type
_entity_poly.pdbx_seq_one_letter_code
_entity_poly.pdbx_strand_id
1 'polypeptide(L)'
;MLWAQKQLQDAIQFVFPGKCFDKMVIELNPIDPQCLPLVISRFLGLAITAGSLLLFVPQILKIYASKSGTGISLSSQLLGLLACAGTAAYSFESGFVFSQWGDSFFVAVQTVIIIMQILYYSDASAYAFAFLAFSWAASFAVIGHHIPIEVLTLIQASTIPIVMVAKGIQIIENFRNSSTGQLSLISVLLQFGGCVARVFTSLQETGDNLIIINFAIATFLNGIILSQVLYYWSKEPRARPKHLMAFFRRTGSKLAEYCKNVANDYATVARETVQTSKERPIRTAIVLSGVGGLGYAFTTNPTEEDMENLLAEKRQLMALIPNSIHNPVSSEELRRRTTLLNQKRLEYYDCFLFSLVVQKEHDARAKLYATQDSNLKKWIWEEIWDNIVDFGAFGHFYNLEKSFIDYDINGAEFPAEEKAV
;
A
#
# COMPACT_ATOMS: atom_id res chain seq x y z
N MET A 1 -17.71 -22.08 4.76
CA MET A 1 -18.40 -22.08 3.44
C MET A 1 -18.90 -20.67 3.08
N LEU A 2 -19.65 -19.99 3.96
CA LEU A 2 -20.12 -18.61 3.76
C LEU A 2 -19.00 -17.58 3.51
N TRP A 3 -17.87 -17.67 4.23
CA TRP A 3 -16.71 -16.78 4.02
C TRP A 3 -16.14 -16.85 2.60
N ALA A 4 -16.00 -18.07 2.05
CA ALA A 4 -15.46 -18.27 0.70
C ALA A 4 -16.44 -17.78 -0.39
N GLN A 5 -17.76 -17.91 -0.17
CA GLN A 5 -18.76 -17.36 -1.07
C GLN A 5 -18.76 -15.83 -1.08
N LYS A 6 -18.65 -15.19 0.10
CA LYS A 6 -18.55 -13.73 0.22
C LYS A 6 -17.34 -13.19 -0.53
N GLN A 7 -16.16 -13.79 -0.31
CA GLN A 7 -14.93 -13.42 -1.02
C GLN A 7 -15.04 -13.60 -2.53
N LEU A 8 -15.70 -14.65 -3.00
CA LEU A 8 -15.94 -14.88 -4.42
C LEU A 8 -16.88 -13.82 -5.03
N GLN A 9 -17.95 -13.47 -4.32
CA GLN A 9 -18.87 -12.40 -4.75
C GLN A 9 -18.16 -11.05 -4.82
N ASP A 10 -17.39 -10.69 -3.80
CA ASP A 10 -16.64 -9.45 -3.74
C ASP A 10 -15.61 -9.37 -4.89
N ALA A 11 -14.93 -10.48 -5.19
CA ALA A 11 -14.00 -10.57 -6.31
C ALA A 11 -14.69 -10.42 -7.68
N ILE A 12 -15.87 -11.04 -7.86
CA ILE A 12 -16.65 -10.90 -9.09
C ILE A 12 -17.12 -9.45 -9.26
N GLN A 13 -17.64 -8.83 -8.21
CA GLN A 13 -18.12 -7.45 -8.23
C GLN A 13 -16.99 -6.45 -8.47
N PHE A 14 -15.77 -6.77 -8.01
CA PHE A 14 -14.58 -5.96 -8.29
C PHE A 14 -14.18 -5.99 -9.77
N VAL A 15 -14.25 -7.16 -10.42
CA VAL A 15 -13.91 -7.33 -11.84
C VAL A 15 -15.01 -6.82 -12.76
N PHE A 16 -16.27 -7.00 -12.36
CA PHE A 16 -17.46 -6.56 -13.09
C PHE A 16 -18.19 -5.46 -12.31
N PRO A 17 -17.75 -4.20 -12.42
CA PRO A 17 -18.36 -3.10 -11.67
C PRO A 17 -19.81 -2.83 -12.11
N GLY A 18 -20.66 -2.47 -11.15
CA GLY A 18 -22.05 -2.08 -11.38
C GLY A 18 -22.88 -3.19 -12.01
N LYS A 19 -23.61 -2.86 -13.09
CA LYS A 19 -24.49 -3.81 -13.82
C LYS A 19 -23.76 -4.62 -14.89
N CYS A 20 -22.43 -4.56 -14.94
CA CYS A 20 -21.67 -5.22 -16.00
C CYS A 20 -21.66 -6.73 -15.86
N PHE A 21 -21.76 -7.26 -14.63
CA PHE A 21 -21.92 -8.70 -14.44
C PHE A 21 -23.26 -9.18 -15.04
N ASP A 22 -24.35 -8.50 -14.70
CA ASP A 22 -25.68 -8.85 -15.21
C ASP A 22 -25.74 -8.75 -16.73
N LYS A 23 -25.27 -7.65 -17.32
CA LYS A 23 -25.29 -7.47 -18.79
C LYS A 23 -24.41 -8.46 -19.56
N MET A 24 -23.18 -8.68 -19.10
CA MET A 24 -22.22 -9.50 -19.86
C MET A 24 -22.42 -11.00 -19.64
N VAL A 25 -22.74 -11.40 -18.41
CA VAL A 25 -22.79 -12.81 -18.00
C VAL A 25 -24.23 -13.34 -17.96
N ILE A 26 -25.17 -12.57 -17.41
CA ILE A 26 -26.57 -13.02 -17.26
C ILE A 26 -27.37 -12.77 -18.55
N GLU A 27 -27.28 -11.57 -19.12
CA GLU A 27 -27.96 -11.19 -20.38
C GLU A 27 -27.19 -11.65 -21.63
N LEU A 28 -26.04 -12.31 -21.47
CA LEU A 28 -25.20 -12.84 -22.57
C LEU A 28 -24.85 -11.78 -23.64
N ASN A 29 -24.63 -10.53 -23.22
CA ASN A 29 -24.13 -9.45 -24.09
C ASN A 29 -22.65 -9.13 -23.80
N PRO A 30 -21.69 -9.97 -24.24
CA PRO A 30 -20.28 -9.82 -23.90
C PRO A 30 -19.59 -8.62 -24.56
N ILE A 31 -20.23 -7.95 -25.53
CA ILE A 31 -19.66 -6.81 -26.28
C ILE A 31 -20.47 -5.55 -26.00
N ASP A 32 -20.98 -5.40 -24.78
CA ASP A 32 -21.59 -4.13 -24.36
C ASP A 32 -20.52 -3.01 -24.42
N PRO A 33 -20.77 -1.91 -25.15
CA PRO A 33 -19.77 -0.88 -25.44
C PRO A 33 -19.32 -0.10 -24.20
N GLN A 34 -20.08 -0.15 -23.10
CA GLN A 34 -19.74 0.50 -21.84
C GLN A 34 -19.01 -0.46 -20.89
N CYS A 35 -19.45 -1.71 -20.82
CA CYS A 35 -18.89 -2.69 -19.88
C CYS A 35 -17.61 -3.36 -20.37
N LEU A 36 -17.46 -3.63 -21.68
CA LEU A 36 -16.27 -4.31 -22.19
C LEU A 36 -14.97 -3.53 -21.92
N PRO A 37 -14.87 -2.22 -22.22
CA PRO A 37 -13.64 -1.46 -21.94
C PRO A 37 -13.31 -1.40 -20.45
N LEU A 38 -14.34 -1.36 -19.60
CA LEU A 38 -14.20 -1.28 -18.15
C LEU A 38 -13.69 -2.60 -17.55
N VAL A 39 -14.26 -3.73 -17.96
CA VAL A 39 -13.76 -5.07 -17.54
C VAL A 39 -12.35 -5.33 -18.04
N ILE A 40 -12.03 -4.93 -19.29
CA ILE A 40 -10.66 -5.01 -19.82
C ILE A 40 -9.72 -4.14 -18.98
N SER A 41 -10.13 -2.92 -18.64
CA SER A 41 -9.36 -2.02 -17.79
C SER A 41 -9.05 -2.65 -16.43
N ARG A 42 -10.05 -3.28 -15.79
CA ARG A 42 -9.88 -4.01 -14.52
C ARG A 42 -8.87 -5.14 -14.61
N PHE A 43 -9.02 -6.00 -15.61
CA PHE A 43 -8.10 -7.11 -15.85
C PHE A 43 -6.67 -6.61 -16.09
N LEU A 44 -6.52 -5.56 -16.89
CA LEU A 44 -5.22 -4.98 -17.22
C LEU A 44 -4.57 -4.33 -15.99
N GLY A 45 -5.33 -3.57 -15.20
CA GLY A 45 -4.87 -2.98 -13.94
C GLY A 45 -4.44 -4.02 -12.91
N LEU A 46 -5.22 -5.10 -12.76
CA LEU A 46 -4.85 -6.23 -11.90
C LEU A 46 -3.60 -6.95 -12.41
N ALA A 47 -3.45 -7.17 -13.72
CA ALA A 47 -2.27 -7.78 -14.30
C ALA A 47 -1.01 -6.93 -14.08
N ILE A 48 -1.10 -5.61 -14.25
CA ILE A 48 0.01 -4.68 -13.98
C ILE A 48 0.36 -4.70 -12.49
N THR A 49 -0.65 -4.65 -11.63
CA THR A 49 -0.47 -4.72 -10.17
C THR A 49 0.20 -6.04 -9.76
N ALA A 50 -0.25 -7.18 -10.30
CA ALA A 50 0.37 -8.47 -10.04
C ALA A 50 1.82 -8.53 -10.54
N GLY A 51 2.11 -7.96 -11.71
CA GLY A 51 3.47 -7.86 -12.24
C GLY A 51 4.39 -7.00 -11.36
N SER A 52 3.84 -5.95 -10.76
CA SER A 52 4.60 -5.01 -9.91
C SER A 52 5.16 -5.64 -8.64
N LEU A 53 4.45 -6.63 -8.06
CA LEU A 53 4.89 -7.38 -6.87
C LEU A 53 6.25 -8.05 -7.04
N LEU A 54 6.62 -8.35 -8.29
CA LEU A 54 7.81 -9.12 -8.66
C LEU A 54 8.89 -8.25 -9.31
N LEU A 55 8.67 -6.94 -9.45
CA LEU A 55 9.52 -6.09 -10.27
C LEU A 55 10.91 -5.89 -9.67
N PHE A 56 10.98 -5.60 -8.36
CA PHE A 56 12.23 -5.29 -7.67
C PHE A 56 12.73 -6.40 -6.75
N VAL A 57 11.98 -7.50 -6.62
CA VAL A 57 12.40 -8.67 -5.84
C VAL A 57 13.79 -9.19 -6.24
N PRO A 58 14.16 -9.32 -7.52
CA PRO A 58 15.51 -9.77 -7.88
C PRO A 58 16.60 -8.81 -7.40
N GLN A 59 16.34 -7.51 -7.41
CA GLN A 59 17.27 -6.49 -6.93
C GLN A 59 17.41 -6.53 -5.40
N ILE A 60 16.30 -6.68 -4.68
CA ILE A 60 16.26 -6.87 -3.22
C ILE A 60 17.14 -8.05 -2.80
N LEU A 61 16.99 -9.18 -3.49
CA LEU A 61 17.74 -10.39 -3.19
C LEU A 61 19.22 -10.24 -3.52
N LYS A 62 19.55 -9.58 -4.64
CA LYS A 62 20.94 -9.32 -5.03
C LYS A 62 21.69 -8.48 -4.00
N ILE A 63 21.07 -7.42 -3.48
CA ILE A 63 21.67 -6.57 -2.43
C ILE A 63 21.81 -7.37 -1.13
N TYR A 64 20.80 -8.16 -0.77
CA TYR A 64 20.85 -9.00 0.42
C TYR A 64 21.96 -10.06 0.34
N ALA A 65 22.18 -10.65 -0.83
CA ALA A 65 23.22 -11.65 -1.06
C ALA A 65 24.62 -11.03 -1.09
N SER A 66 24.79 -9.86 -1.74
CA SER A 66 26.07 -9.15 -1.78
C SER A 66 26.43 -8.47 -0.46
N LYS A 67 25.46 -8.26 0.42
CA LYS A 67 25.60 -7.46 1.66
C LYS A 67 26.18 -6.07 1.39
N SER A 68 25.88 -5.51 0.22
CA SER A 68 26.40 -4.21 -0.22
C SER A 68 25.50 -3.59 -1.27
N GLY A 69 25.21 -2.29 -1.10
CA GLY A 69 24.50 -1.44 -2.06
C GLY A 69 25.41 -0.74 -3.08
N THR A 70 26.72 -1.03 -3.11
CA THR A 70 27.68 -0.36 -4.00
C THR A 70 27.26 -0.47 -5.48
N GLY A 71 27.23 0.67 -6.17
CA GLY A 71 26.82 0.76 -7.58
C GLY A 71 25.35 1.15 -7.80
N ILE A 72 24.55 1.27 -6.73
CA ILE A 72 23.17 1.76 -6.79
C ILE A 72 23.11 3.17 -6.19
N SER A 73 22.58 4.12 -6.95
CA SER A 73 22.45 5.52 -6.49
C SER A 73 21.29 5.65 -5.50
N LEU A 74 21.60 5.99 -4.24
CA LEU A 74 20.61 6.27 -3.20
C LEU A 74 19.66 7.40 -3.61
N SER A 75 20.18 8.49 -4.19
CA SER A 75 19.37 9.63 -4.64
C SER A 75 18.36 9.23 -5.71
N SER A 76 18.76 8.35 -6.63
CA SER A 76 17.84 7.83 -7.65
C SER A 76 16.73 6.98 -7.04
N GLN A 77 17.03 6.17 -6.02
CA GLN A 77 16.03 5.35 -5.33
C GLN A 77 15.07 6.21 -4.51
N LEU A 78 15.56 7.25 -3.83
CA LEU A 78 14.72 8.21 -3.10
C LEU A 78 13.76 8.97 -4.03
N LEU A 79 14.25 9.41 -5.20
CA LEU A 79 13.40 10.07 -6.18
C LEU A 79 12.36 9.11 -6.79
N GLY A 80 12.75 7.85 -6.99
CA GLY A 80 11.84 6.77 -7.38
C GLY A 80 10.77 6.53 -6.33
N LEU A 81 11.13 6.50 -5.04
CA LEU A 81 10.19 6.36 -3.93
C LEU A 81 9.20 7.52 -3.90
N LEU A 82 9.67 8.76 -4.00
CA LEU A 82 8.79 9.94 -4.02
C LEU A 82 7.76 9.83 -5.14
N ALA A 83 8.16 9.37 -6.33
CA ALA A 83 7.26 9.21 -7.45
C ALA A 83 6.20 8.12 -7.21
N CYS A 84 6.59 6.89 -6.85
CA CYS A 84 5.64 5.80 -6.68
C CYS A 84 4.79 5.92 -5.41
N ALA A 85 5.37 6.36 -4.28
CA ALA A 85 4.63 6.63 -3.05
C ALA A 85 3.70 7.83 -3.22
N GLY A 86 4.14 8.87 -3.94
CA GLY A 86 3.31 10.03 -4.28
C GLY A 86 2.09 9.64 -5.12
N THR A 87 2.28 8.84 -6.17
CA THR A 87 1.18 8.32 -7.00
C THR A 87 0.22 7.44 -6.20
N ALA A 88 0.73 6.57 -5.33
CA ALA A 88 -0.11 5.74 -4.46
C ALA A 88 -0.93 6.58 -3.48
N ALA A 89 -0.29 7.53 -2.78
CA ALA A 89 -0.94 8.39 -1.78
C ALA A 89 -2.00 9.30 -2.41
N TYR A 90 -1.68 9.96 -3.52
CA TYR A 90 -2.65 10.79 -4.25
C TYR A 90 -3.85 9.98 -4.75
N SER A 91 -3.60 8.78 -5.29
CA SER A 91 -4.68 7.92 -5.81
C SER A 91 -5.56 7.34 -4.72
N PHE A 92 -4.98 7.04 -3.56
CA PHE A 92 -5.71 6.62 -2.37
C PHE A 92 -6.63 7.75 -1.87
N GLU A 93 -6.08 8.95 -1.69
CA GLU A 93 -6.85 10.12 -1.21
C GLU A 93 -7.95 10.54 -2.20
N SER A 94 -7.69 10.38 -3.50
CA SER A 94 -8.68 10.66 -4.55
C SER A 94 -9.78 9.59 -4.64
N GLY A 95 -9.72 8.52 -3.84
CA GLY A 95 -10.70 7.44 -3.83
C GLY A 95 -10.67 6.55 -5.08
N PHE A 96 -9.55 6.49 -5.79
CA PHE A 96 -9.42 5.64 -6.98
C PHE A 96 -9.36 4.16 -6.59
N VAL A 97 -9.87 3.32 -7.48
CA VAL A 97 -9.94 1.90 -7.17
C VAL A 97 -8.55 1.25 -7.20
N PHE A 98 -8.31 0.31 -6.28
CA PHE A 98 -7.00 -0.29 -6.03
C PHE A 98 -6.26 -0.75 -7.29
N SER A 99 -6.95 -1.28 -8.31
CA SER A 99 -6.31 -1.72 -9.56
C SER A 99 -5.61 -0.60 -10.34
N GLN A 100 -5.88 0.68 -10.03
CA GLN A 100 -5.25 1.84 -10.65
C GLN A 100 -3.95 2.28 -9.98
N TRP A 101 -3.74 1.95 -8.70
CA TRP A 101 -2.61 2.47 -7.93
C TRP A 101 -1.86 1.41 -7.13
N GLY A 102 -2.38 0.19 -7.07
CA GLY A 102 -1.79 -0.92 -6.33
C GLY A 102 -0.39 -1.28 -6.83
N ASP A 103 -0.10 -1.09 -8.12
CA ASP A 103 1.26 -1.22 -8.65
C ASP A 103 2.25 -0.23 -8.02
N SER A 104 1.83 1.04 -7.91
CA SER A 104 2.66 2.11 -7.37
C SER A 104 2.89 1.89 -5.88
N PHE A 105 1.87 1.37 -5.17
CA PHE A 105 1.99 0.92 -3.79
C PHE A 105 3.02 -0.20 -3.62
N PHE A 106 2.90 -1.30 -4.37
CA PHE A 106 3.85 -2.42 -4.24
C PHE A 106 5.26 -2.05 -4.67
N VAL A 107 5.41 -1.17 -5.67
CA VAL A 107 6.72 -0.62 -6.06
C VAL A 107 7.28 0.27 -4.95
N ALA A 108 6.47 1.11 -4.30
CA ALA A 108 6.90 1.93 -3.17
C ALA A 108 7.40 1.07 -2.01
N VAL A 109 6.64 0.05 -1.61
CA VAL A 109 7.05 -0.90 -0.55
C VAL A 109 8.40 -1.55 -0.88
N GLN A 110 8.56 -2.07 -2.10
CA GLN A 110 9.83 -2.68 -2.52
C GLN A 110 10.98 -1.66 -2.55
N THR A 111 10.72 -0.41 -2.94
CA THR A 111 11.74 0.64 -2.99
C THR A 111 12.15 1.10 -1.59
N VAL A 112 11.22 1.15 -0.63
CA VAL A 112 11.53 1.34 0.80
C VAL A 112 12.48 0.25 1.29
N ILE A 113 12.21 -1.02 0.96
CA ILE A 113 13.08 -2.14 1.32
C ILE A 113 14.48 -1.98 0.70
N ILE A 114 14.56 -1.59 -0.58
CA ILE A 114 15.85 -1.34 -1.25
C ILE A 114 16.63 -0.23 -0.55
N ILE A 115 16.00 0.92 -0.28
CA ILE A 115 16.65 2.05 0.37
C ILE A 115 17.12 1.66 1.77
N MET A 116 16.28 0.94 2.52
CA MET A 116 16.64 0.43 3.85
C MET A 116 17.86 -0.49 3.77
N GLN A 117 17.94 -1.40 2.79
CA GLN A 117 19.11 -2.26 2.61
C GLN A 117 20.37 -1.47 2.23
N ILE A 118 20.24 -0.47 1.35
CA ILE A 118 21.38 0.40 0.97
C ILE A 118 21.91 1.13 2.21
N LEU A 119 21.04 1.71 3.03
CA LEU A 119 21.43 2.40 4.26
C LEU A 119 22.01 1.42 5.29
N TYR A 120 21.36 0.27 5.50
CA TYR A 120 21.76 -0.73 6.49
C TYR A 120 23.13 -1.34 6.21
N TYR A 121 23.46 -1.62 4.95
CA TYR A 121 24.76 -2.16 4.53
C TYR A 121 25.80 -1.07 4.22
N SER A 122 25.53 0.17 4.61
CA SER A 122 26.48 1.29 4.54
C SER A 122 26.88 1.74 5.95
N ASP A 123 27.84 2.65 6.05
CA ASP A 123 28.23 3.27 7.33
C ASP A 123 27.07 4.09 7.98
N ALA A 124 25.99 4.31 7.24
CA ALA A 124 24.78 5.03 7.65
C ALA A 124 23.67 4.12 8.20
N SER A 125 24.00 2.95 8.78
CA SER A 125 23.02 1.95 9.22
C SER A 125 22.01 2.47 10.24
N ALA A 126 22.38 3.45 11.08
CA ALA A 126 21.47 4.12 12.01
C ALA A 126 20.30 4.83 11.30
N TYR A 127 20.54 5.39 10.10
CA TYR A 127 19.52 6.07 9.32
C TYR A 127 18.50 5.11 8.69
N ALA A 128 18.80 3.80 8.59
CA ALA A 128 17.87 2.82 8.05
C ALA A 128 16.61 2.70 8.91
N PHE A 129 16.76 2.68 10.24
CA PHE A 129 15.63 2.64 11.17
C PHE A 129 14.84 3.96 11.19
N ALA A 130 15.53 5.09 11.16
CA ALA A 130 14.89 6.40 11.06
C ALA A 130 14.07 6.54 9.77
N PHE A 131 14.61 6.04 8.66
CA PHE A 131 13.92 6.02 7.37
C PHE A 131 12.69 5.12 7.37
N LEU A 132 12.76 3.95 8.01
CA LEU A 132 11.60 3.07 8.17
C LEU A 132 10.51 3.74 9.02
N ALA A 133 10.89 4.35 10.15
CA ALA A 133 9.97 5.09 11.01
C ALA A 133 9.32 6.27 10.28
N PHE A 134 10.09 7.03 9.49
CA PHE A 134 9.58 8.09 8.64
C PHE A 134 8.58 7.56 7.59
N SER A 135 8.92 6.46 6.93
CA SER A 135 8.04 5.83 5.92
C SER A 135 6.72 5.37 6.54
N TRP A 136 6.79 4.77 7.74
CA TRP A 136 5.62 4.35 8.51
C TRP A 136 4.74 5.54 8.91
N ALA A 137 5.35 6.59 9.48
CA ALA A 137 4.65 7.80 9.86
C ALA A 137 3.98 8.50 8.67
N ALA A 138 4.66 8.53 7.51
CA ALA A 138 4.08 9.07 6.28
C ALA A 138 2.87 8.26 5.80
N SER A 139 2.93 6.93 5.82
CA SER A 139 1.79 6.08 5.50
C SER A 139 0.61 6.32 6.44
N PHE A 140 0.86 6.41 7.75
CA PHE A 140 -0.18 6.72 8.73
C PHE A 140 -0.81 8.10 8.49
N ALA A 141 0.00 9.11 8.17
CA ALA A 141 -0.49 10.45 7.87
C ALA A 141 -1.37 10.51 6.61
N VAL A 142 -1.07 9.72 5.57
CA VAL A 142 -1.92 9.60 4.38
C VAL A 142 -3.24 8.92 4.73
N ILE A 143 -3.19 7.79 5.46
CA ILE A 143 -4.40 6.99 5.78
C ILE A 143 -5.32 7.74 6.74
N GLY A 144 -4.75 8.46 7.72
CA GLY A 144 -5.50 9.31 8.64
C GLY A 144 -6.02 10.61 8.02
N HIS A 145 -5.90 10.79 6.69
CA HIS A 145 -6.30 12.01 5.97
C HIS A 145 -5.70 13.30 6.57
N HIS A 146 -4.51 13.19 7.18
CA HIS A 146 -3.84 14.33 7.82
C HIS A 146 -3.08 15.21 6.82
N ILE A 147 -2.79 14.69 5.63
CA ILE A 147 -2.11 15.41 4.56
C ILE A 147 -3.16 16.00 3.63
N PRO A 148 -3.22 17.33 3.47
CA PRO A 148 -4.14 17.97 2.53
C PRO A 148 -3.91 17.48 1.09
N ILE A 149 -5.00 17.29 0.34
CA ILE A 149 -4.97 16.81 -1.04
C ILE A 149 -4.11 17.71 -1.95
N GLU A 150 -3.98 19.01 -1.65
CA GLU A 150 -3.15 19.95 -2.41
C GLU A 150 -1.67 19.58 -2.35
N VAL A 151 -1.21 19.10 -1.19
CA VAL A 151 0.19 18.64 -1.01
C VAL A 151 0.42 17.36 -1.80
N LEU A 152 -0.52 16.42 -1.73
CA LEU A 152 -0.44 15.17 -2.51
C LEU A 152 -0.51 15.43 -4.02
N THR A 153 -1.33 16.39 -4.44
CA THR A 153 -1.42 16.85 -5.84
C THR A 153 -0.10 17.46 -6.30
N LEU A 154 0.56 18.26 -5.47
CA LEU A 154 1.87 18.84 -5.77
C LEU A 154 2.94 17.75 -5.90
N ILE A 155 2.96 16.77 -4.99
CA ILE A 155 3.87 15.62 -5.06
C ILE A 155 3.63 14.84 -6.36
N GLN A 156 2.38 14.53 -6.68
CA GLN A 156 2.03 13.85 -7.93
C GLN A 156 2.39 14.69 -9.17
N ALA A 157 2.16 16.00 -9.16
CA ALA A 157 2.54 16.88 -10.26
C ALA A 157 4.06 16.94 -10.44
N SER A 158 4.83 16.83 -9.36
CA SER A 158 6.30 16.78 -9.40
C SER A 158 6.86 15.53 -10.09
N THR A 159 6.08 14.45 -10.21
CA THR A 159 6.53 13.24 -10.93
C THR A 159 6.69 13.48 -12.42
N ILE A 160 5.89 14.40 -12.99
CA ILE A 160 5.93 14.75 -14.41
C ILE A 160 7.32 15.29 -14.80
N PRO A 161 7.85 16.37 -14.19
CA PRO A 161 9.19 16.87 -14.52
C PRO A 161 10.28 15.84 -14.20
N ILE A 162 10.14 15.03 -13.15
CA ILE A 162 11.09 13.95 -12.84
C ILE A 162 11.19 12.96 -14.01
N VAL A 163 10.05 12.46 -14.50
CA VAL A 163 10.00 11.53 -15.63
C VAL A 163 10.53 12.18 -16.90
N MET A 164 10.17 13.44 -17.16
CA MET A 164 10.66 14.19 -18.32
C MET A 164 12.18 14.34 -18.31
N VAL A 165 12.79 14.70 -17.19
CA VAL A 165 14.24 14.84 -17.07
C VAL A 165 14.92 13.48 -17.21
N ALA A 166 14.44 12.46 -16.50
CA ALA A 166 15.03 11.12 -16.54
C ALA A 166 15.02 10.50 -17.94
N LYS A 167 13.88 10.56 -18.63
CA LYS A 167 13.74 10.06 -20.01
C LYS A 167 14.41 10.99 -21.02
N GLY A 168 14.40 12.29 -20.78
CA GLY A 168 15.08 13.29 -21.61
C GLY A 168 16.59 13.06 -21.69
N ILE A 169 17.24 12.81 -20.55
CA ILE A 169 18.66 12.45 -20.50
C ILE A 169 18.92 11.20 -21.35
N GLN A 170 18.08 10.17 -21.21
CA GLN A 170 18.22 8.93 -21.99
C GLN A 170 18.06 9.16 -23.51
N ILE A 171 17.08 9.97 -23.92
CA ILE A 171 16.84 10.32 -25.34
C ILE A 171 18.04 11.06 -25.93
N ILE A 172 18.58 12.04 -25.21
CA ILE A 172 19.73 12.84 -25.66
C ILE A 172 20.98 11.96 -25.76
N GLU A 173 21.22 11.08 -24.78
CA GLU A 173 22.39 10.21 -24.77
C GLU A 173 22.35 9.20 -25.93
N ASN A 174 21.19 8.59 -26.20
CA ASN A 174 20.98 7.70 -27.35
C ASN A 174 21.24 8.42 -28.67
N PHE A 175 20.79 9.69 -28.78
CA PHE A 175 21.00 10.49 -29.99
C PHE A 175 22.47 10.84 -30.18
N ARG A 176 23.14 11.33 -29.13
CA ARG A 176 24.56 11.70 -29.13
C ARG A 176 25.45 10.52 -29.51
N ASN A 177 25.15 9.34 -28.96
CA ASN A 177 25.94 8.13 -29.22
C ASN A 177 25.60 7.44 -30.54
N SER A 178 24.54 7.88 -31.24
CA SER A 178 24.02 7.25 -32.47
C SER A 178 23.83 5.72 -32.37
N SER A 179 23.64 5.25 -31.14
CA SER A 179 23.50 3.84 -30.76
C SER A 179 22.73 3.80 -29.45
N THR A 180 21.95 2.73 -29.27
CA THR A 180 21.18 2.50 -28.04
C THR A 180 21.92 1.62 -27.03
N GLY A 181 23.17 1.24 -27.34
CA GLY A 181 24.06 0.53 -26.42
C GLY A 181 23.50 -0.82 -25.96
N GLN A 182 23.39 -1.00 -24.65
CA GLN A 182 22.85 -2.23 -24.03
C GLN A 182 21.33 -2.17 -23.75
N LEU A 183 20.63 -1.15 -24.26
CA LEU A 183 19.20 -1.00 -24.01
C LEU A 183 18.41 -2.14 -24.66
N SER A 184 17.72 -2.93 -23.83
CA SER A 184 16.91 -4.05 -24.32
C SER A 184 15.63 -3.53 -25.00
N LEU A 185 15.48 -3.80 -26.30
CA LEU A 185 14.25 -3.48 -27.04
C LEU A 185 12.99 -4.09 -26.38
N ILE A 186 13.12 -5.26 -25.76
CA ILE A 186 12.02 -5.88 -25.00
C ILE A 186 11.62 -4.98 -23.84
N SER A 187 12.59 -4.50 -23.05
CA SER A 187 12.32 -3.61 -21.92
C SER A 187 11.67 -2.30 -22.36
N VAL A 188 12.11 -1.72 -23.48
CA VAL A 188 11.53 -0.48 -24.02
C VAL A 188 10.10 -0.71 -24.54
N LEU A 189 9.85 -1.83 -25.22
CA LEU A 189 8.49 -2.21 -25.65
C LEU A 189 7.55 -2.42 -24.45
N LEU A 190 8.01 -3.09 -23.40
CA LEU A 190 7.22 -3.27 -22.17
C LEU A 190 6.96 -1.95 -21.47
N GLN A 191 7.95 -1.05 -21.39
CA GLN A 191 7.75 0.28 -20.80
C GLN A 191 6.74 1.11 -21.59
N PHE A 192 6.85 1.12 -22.92
CA PHE A 192 5.88 1.81 -23.78
C PHE A 192 4.48 1.20 -23.64
N GLY A 193 4.35 -0.12 -23.78
CA GLY A 193 3.08 -0.83 -23.67
C GLY A 193 2.43 -0.68 -22.29
N GLY A 194 3.22 -0.70 -21.22
CA GLY A 194 2.74 -0.46 -19.86
C GLY A 194 2.21 0.96 -19.67
N CYS A 195 2.89 1.98 -20.21
CA CYS A 195 2.38 3.35 -20.16
C CYS A 195 1.10 3.53 -21.00
N VAL A 196 1.01 2.91 -22.18
CA VAL A 196 -0.23 2.91 -22.99
C VAL A 196 -1.38 2.26 -22.23
N ALA A 197 -1.12 1.09 -21.62
CA ALA A 197 -2.08 0.40 -20.78
C ALA A 197 -2.56 1.32 -19.64
N ARG A 198 -1.64 2.06 -19.01
CA ARG A 198 -1.97 3.02 -17.94
C ARG A 198 -2.81 4.19 -18.40
N VAL A 199 -2.52 4.76 -19.57
CA VAL A 199 -3.38 5.81 -20.16
C VAL A 199 -4.80 5.28 -20.35
N PHE A 200 -4.94 4.09 -20.94
CA PHE A 200 -6.26 3.46 -21.14
C PHE A 200 -6.97 3.19 -19.81
N THR A 201 -6.28 2.60 -18.83
CA THR A 201 -6.91 2.23 -17.57
C THR A 201 -7.33 3.46 -16.77
N SER A 202 -6.53 4.54 -16.78
CA SER A 202 -6.87 5.79 -16.10
C SER A 202 -8.01 6.53 -16.80
N LEU A 203 -8.06 6.53 -18.13
CA LEU A 203 -9.21 7.10 -18.86
C LEU A 203 -10.53 6.42 -18.50
N GLN A 204 -10.52 5.10 -18.31
CA GLN A 204 -11.75 4.35 -18.04
C GLN A 204 -12.17 4.34 -16.56
N GLU A 205 -11.21 4.42 -15.63
CA GLU A 205 -11.48 4.16 -14.21
C GLU A 205 -11.34 5.39 -13.31
N THR A 206 -10.45 6.33 -13.65
CA THR A 206 -10.24 7.53 -12.82
C THR A 206 -10.88 8.77 -13.44
N GLY A 207 -10.76 8.94 -14.76
CA GLY A 207 -11.15 10.19 -15.43
C GLY A 207 -10.32 11.41 -15.00
N ASP A 208 -9.22 11.19 -14.28
CA ASP A 208 -8.40 12.24 -13.69
C ASP A 208 -7.33 12.75 -14.68
N ASN A 209 -7.39 14.03 -14.98
CA ASN A 209 -6.51 14.66 -15.97
C ASN A 209 -5.03 14.62 -15.54
N LEU A 210 -4.73 14.72 -14.25
CA LEU A 210 -3.34 14.77 -13.78
C LEU A 210 -2.63 13.43 -14.03
N ILE A 211 -3.26 12.32 -13.63
CA ILE A 211 -2.73 10.96 -13.86
C ILE A 211 -2.68 10.66 -15.37
N ILE A 212 -3.74 10.99 -16.11
CA ILE A 212 -3.80 10.75 -17.56
C ILE A 212 -2.67 11.50 -18.27
N ILE A 213 -2.45 12.79 -17.96
CA ILE A 213 -1.38 13.59 -18.55
C ILE A 213 -0.01 13.02 -18.20
N ASN A 214 0.21 12.63 -16.95
CA ASN A 214 1.48 12.03 -16.51
C ASN A 214 1.82 10.77 -17.32
N PHE A 215 0.87 9.84 -17.46
CA PHE A 215 1.08 8.63 -18.26
C PHE A 215 1.11 8.89 -19.77
N ALA A 216 0.41 9.91 -20.27
CA ALA A 216 0.47 10.30 -21.68
C ALA A 216 1.86 10.85 -22.05
N ILE A 217 2.43 11.71 -21.20
CA ILE A 217 3.80 12.22 -21.37
C ILE A 217 4.80 11.06 -21.28
N ALA A 218 4.66 10.17 -20.30
CA ALA A 218 5.52 9.00 -20.17
C ALA A 218 5.43 8.08 -21.41
N THR A 219 4.23 7.88 -21.95
CA THR A 219 3.99 7.12 -23.19
C THR A 219 4.69 7.77 -24.37
N PHE A 220 4.56 9.09 -24.53
CA PHE A 220 5.20 9.83 -25.61
C PHE A 220 6.73 9.72 -25.56
N LEU A 221 7.33 9.95 -24.38
CA LEU A 221 8.78 9.86 -24.21
C LEU A 221 9.31 8.43 -24.41
N ASN A 222 8.62 7.41 -23.90
CA ASN A 222 8.97 6.02 -24.16
C ASN A 222 8.80 5.66 -25.65
N GLY A 223 7.85 6.28 -26.34
CA GLY A 223 7.66 6.15 -27.80
C GLY A 223 8.82 6.73 -28.60
N ILE A 224 9.38 7.87 -28.17
CA ILE A 224 10.60 8.43 -28.77
C ILE A 224 11.78 7.48 -28.59
N ILE A 225 11.99 6.96 -27.37
CA ILE A 225 13.06 6.01 -27.09
C ILE A 225 12.89 4.73 -27.93
N LEU A 226 11.67 4.20 -28.02
CA LEU A 226 11.36 3.04 -28.86
C LEU A 226 11.70 3.31 -30.33
N SER A 227 11.35 4.50 -30.84
CA SER A 227 11.68 4.92 -32.19
C SER A 227 13.19 5.02 -32.42
N GLN A 228 13.95 5.55 -31.46
CA GLN A 228 15.41 5.58 -31.51
C GLN A 228 16.01 4.17 -31.55
N VAL A 229 15.50 3.24 -30.72
CA VAL A 229 15.96 1.83 -30.74
C VAL A 229 15.70 1.22 -32.11
N LEU A 230 14.49 1.36 -32.68
CA LEU A 230 14.16 0.82 -33.98
C LEU A 230 14.99 1.45 -35.12
N TYR A 231 15.25 2.75 -35.06
CA TYR A 231 16.02 3.47 -36.06
C TYR A 231 17.51 3.10 -36.04
N TYR A 232 18.16 3.14 -34.87
CA TYR A 232 19.57 2.82 -34.75
C TYR A 232 19.87 1.32 -34.93
N TRP A 233 18.90 0.44 -34.63
CA TRP A 233 19.00 -0.98 -34.96
C TRP A 233 19.20 -1.22 -36.46
N SER A 234 18.53 -0.45 -37.31
CA SER A 234 18.58 -0.60 -38.77
C SER A 234 19.95 -0.25 -39.38
N LYS A 235 20.79 0.49 -38.65
CA LYS A 235 22.14 0.89 -39.11
C LYS A 235 23.23 -0.13 -38.77
N GLU A 236 22.93 -1.19 -38.02
CA GLU A 236 23.87 -2.29 -37.85
C GLU A 236 23.95 -3.16 -39.11
N PRO A 237 25.15 -3.51 -39.64
CA PRO A 237 25.32 -4.22 -40.92
C PRO A 237 24.71 -5.64 -41.02
N ARG A 238 24.02 -6.14 -39.99
CA ARG A 238 23.58 -7.55 -39.89
C ARG A 238 22.07 -7.81 -40.11
N ALA A 239 21.21 -6.80 -40.30
CA ALA A 239 19.75 -7.02 -40.30
C ALA A 239 19.05 -6.60 -41.62
N ARG A 240 18.67 -7.58 -42.47
CA ARG A 240 17.85 -7.40 -43.69
C ARG A 240 16.34 -7.64 -43.43
N PRO A 241 15.40 -7.18 -44.32
CA PRO A 241 13.97 -7.08 -44.04
C PRO A 241 13.16 -8.39 -43.91
N LYS A 242 13.70 -9.54 -44.36
CA LYS A 242 13.07 -10.87 -44.11
C LYS A 242 13.09 -11.29 -42.63
N HIS A 243 13.71 -10.47 -41.79
CA HIS A 243 13.98 -10.73 -40.38
C HIS A 243 12.89 -10.18 -39.43
N LEU A 244 11.83 -9.51 -39.89
CA LEU A 244 10.79 -8.95 -39.00
C LEU A 244 9.89 -10.04 -38.37
N MET A 245 9.38 -11.00 -39.16
CA MET A 245 8.64 -12.16 -38.62
C MET A 245 9.54 -13.10 -37.81
N ALA A 246 10.77 -13.34 -38.30
CA ALA A 246 11.78 -14.07 -37.54
C ALA A 246 12.16 -13.33 -36.24
N PHE A 247 12.10 -12.00 -36.23
CA PHE A 247 12.30 -11.15 -35.06
C PHE A 247 11.12 -11.22 -34.10
N PHE A 248 9.85 -11.10 -34.52
CA PHE A 248 8.73 -11.31 -33.60
C PHE A 248 8.78 -12.71 -32.97
N ARG A 249 9.17 -13.73 -33.73
CA ARG A 249 9.42 -15.09 -33.22
C ARG A 249 10.63 -15.15 -32.27
N ARG A 250 11.74 -14.46 -32.58
CA ARG A 250 12.98 -14.42 -31.78
C ARG A 250 12.87 -13.54 -30.54
N THR A 251 12.02 -12.51 -30.60
CA THR A 251 11.67 -11.61 -29.51
C THR A 251 10.69 -12.31 -28.59
N GLY A 252 9.70 -13.02 -29.13
CA GLY A 252 8.87 -13.96 -28.37
C GLY A 252 9.71 -15.04 -27.69
N SER A 253 10.69 -15.64 -28.38
CA SER A 253 11.58 -16.63 -27.76
C SER A 253 12.51 -16.02 -26.71
N LYS A 254 13.05 -14.81 -26.93
CA LYS A 254 13.84 -14.08 -25.93
C LYS A 254 13.01 -13.63 -24.74
N LEU A 255 11.74 -13.29 -24.94
CA LEU A 255 10.80 -12.95 -23.87
C LEU A 255 10.44 -14.20 -23.08
N ALA A 256 10.19 -15.32 -23.74
CA ALA A 256 10.04 -16.61 -23.09
C ALA A 256 11.30 -17.01 -22.31
N GLU A 257 12.49 -16.75 -22.85
CA GLU A 257 13.77 -17.02 -22.20
C GLU A 257 14.02 -16.07 -21.02
N TYR A 258 13.67 -14.79 -21.14
CA TYR A 258 13.68 -13.84 -20.03
C TYR A 258 12.72 -14.28 -18.92
N CYS A 259 11.46 -14.59 -19.25
CA CYS A 259 10.48 -15.12 -18.31
C CYS A 259 10.97 -16.43 -17.67
N LYS A 260 11.64 -17.30 -18.44
CA LYS A 260 12.25 -18.54 -17.95
C LYS A 260 13.43 -18.27 -17.02
N ASN A 261 14.27 -17.29 -17.32
CA ASN A 261 15.41 -16.91 -16.47
C ASN A 261 14.91 -16.30 -15.17
N VAL A 262 13.95 -15.37 -15.25
CA VAL A 262 13.28 -14.81 -14.07
C VAL A 262 12.64 -15.92 -13.23
N ALA A 263 11.91 -16.84 -13.86
CA ALA A 263 11.32 -18.00 -13.16
C ALA A 263 12.39 -18.91 -12.54
N ASN A 264 13.53 -19.11 -13.21
CA ASN A 264 14.65 -19.89 -12.70
C ASN A 264 15.35 -19.18 -11.52
N ASP A 265 15.52 -17.86 -11.56
CA ASP A 265 16.07 -17.07 -10.46
C ASP A 265 15.15 -17.23 -9.23
N TYR A 266 13.84 -17.13 -9.41
CA TYR A 266 12.87 -17.38 -8.33
C TYR A 266 12.91 -18.82 -7.81
N ALA A 267 12.97 -19.81 -8.71
CA ALA A 267 13.08 -21.20 -8.31
C ALA A 267 14.38 -21.47 -7.54
N THR A 268 15.46 -20.77 -7.90
CA THR A 268 16.75 -20.84 -7.20
C THR A 268 16.63 -20.25 -5.81
N VAL A 269 16.06 -19.05 -5.69
CA VAL A 269 15.82 -18.39 -4.40
C VAL A 269 14.92 -19.23 -3.50
N ALA A 270 13.86 -19.84 -4.05
CA ALA A 270 13.00 -20.73 -3.29
C ALA A 270 13.77 -21.96 -2.77
N ARG A 271 14.57 -22.61 -3.63
CA ARG A 271 15.43 -23.74 -3.23
C ARG A 271 16.45 -23.33 -2.17
N GLU A 272 17.12 -22.20 -2.35
CA GLU A 272 18.09 -21.65 -1.40
C GLU A 272 17.44 -21.27 -0.07
N THR A 273 16.22 -20.72 -0.10
CA THR A 273 15.46 -20.40 1.12
C THR A 273 15.09 -21.67 1.88
N VAL A 274 14.65 -22.72 1.20
CA VAL A 274 14.38 -24.03 1.81
C VAL A 274 15.65 -24.63 2.39
N GLN A 275 16.76 -24.56 1.67
CA GLN A 275 18.04 -25.07 2.13
C GLN A 275 18.54 -24.30 3.36
N THR A 276 18.51 -22.96 3.33
CA THR A 276 18.83 -22.08 4.47
C THR A 276 17.95 -22.37 5.67
N SER A 277 16.68 -22.69 5.43
CA SER A 277 15.73 -23.07 6.48
C SER A 277 16.11 -24.38 7.17
N LYS A 278 16.68 -25.33 6.43
CA LYS A 278 17.23 -26.57 7.00
C LYS A 278 18.52 -26.35 7.75
N GLU A 279 19.38 -25.44 7.27
CA GLU A 279 20.68 -25.16 7.87
C GLU A 279 20.58 -24.34 9.16
N ARG A 280 19.59 -23.44 9.28
CA ARG A 280 19.40 -22.57 10.45
C ARG A 280 17.95 -22.57 10.95
N PRO A 281 17.46 -23.71 11.49
CA PRO A 281 16.05 -23.89 11.82
C PRO A 281 15.55 -22.90 12.87
N ILE A 282 16.37 -22.57 13.89
CA ILE A 282 15.97 -21.64 14.97
C ILE A 282 15.76 -20.23 14.43
N ARG A 283 16.69 -19.73 13.60
CA ARG A 283 16.56 -18.38 13.02
C ARG A 283 15.37 -18.30 12.07
N THR A 284 15.17 -19.33 11.25
CA THR A 284 14.01 -19.40 10.36
C THR A 284 12.70 -19.46 11.16
N ALA A 285 12.65 -20.23 12.24
CA ALA A 285 11.48 -20.30 13.11
C ALA A 285 11.13 -18.92 13.68
N ILE A 286 12.12 -18.16 14.18
CA ILE A 286 11.92 -16.80 14.69
C ILE A 286 11.37 -15.85 13.61
N VAL A 287 11.96 -15.89 12.40
CA VAL A 287 11.50 -15.03 11.29
C VAL A 287 10.09 -15.43 10.85
N LEU A 288 9.83 -16.72 10.69
CA LEU A 288 8.52 -17.23 10.27
C LEU A 288 7.45 -16.94 11.33
N SER A 289 7.76 -17.09 12.62
CA SER A 289 6.85 -16.72 13.71
C SER A 289 6.60 -15.22 13.75
N GLY A 290 7.61 -14.38 13.47
CA GLY A 290 7.45 -12.94 13.37
C GLY A 290 6.52 -12.55 12.22
N VAL A 291 6.75 -13.07 11.02
CA VAL A 291 5.89 -12.82 9.85
C VAL A 291 4.48 -13.37 10.07
N GLY A 292 4.36 -14.56 10.64
CA GLY A 292 3.06 -15.16 10.99
C GLY A 292 2.32 -14.34 12.05
N GLY A 293 3.03 -13.85 13.07
CA GLY A 293 2.48 -12.99 14.12
C GLY A 293 2.01 -11.63 13.59
N LEU A 294 2.78 -11.01 12.70
CA LEU A 294 2.39 -9.78 12.01
C LEU A 294 1.18 -10.02 11.09
N GLY A 295 1.16 -11.13 10.36
CA GLY A 295 0.01 -11.52 9.54
C GLY A 295 -1.24 -11.76 10.38
N TYR A 296 -1.10 -12.44 11.52
CA TYR A 296 -2.19 -12.67 12.46
C TYR A 296 -2.71 -11.35 13.03
N ALA A 297 -1.81 -10.47 13.50
CA ALA A 297 -2.14 -9.13 14.01
C ALA A 297 -2.91 -8.31 12.96
N PHE A 298 -2.46 -8.31 11.70
CA PHE A 298 -3.15 -7.64 10.60
C PHE A 298 -4.55 -8.19 10.34
N THR A 299 -4.70 -9.52 10.31
CA THR A 299 -6.01 -10.14 10.03
C THR A 299 -7.00 -10.07 11.18
N THR A 300 -6.50 -9.89 12.40
CA THR A 300 -7.30 -9.81 13.63
C THR A 300 -7.34 -8.40 14.20
N ASN A 301 -6.89 -7.40 13.46
CA ASN A 301 -6.94 -6.03 13.93
C ASN A 301 -8.41 -5.59 14.07
N PRO A 302 -8.90 -5.24 15.28
CA PRO A 302 -10.31 -4.94 15.47
C PRO A 302 -10.66 -3.61 14.80
N THR A 303 -11.78 -3.59 14.09
CA THR A 303 -12.27 -2.44 13.33
C THR A 303 -13.03 -1.44 14.21
N GLU A 304 -13.35 -0.26 13.66
CA GLU A 304 -14.23 0.71 14.32
C GLU A 304 -15.62 0.11 14.61
N GLU A 305 -16.16 -0.69 13.68
CA GLU A 305 -17.43 -1.39 13.87
C GLU A 305 -17.35 -2.41 15.03
N ASP A 306 -16.23 -3.13 15.16
CA ASP A 306 -16.00 -4.05 16.27
C ASP A 306 -15.96 -3.31 17.62
N MET A 307 -15.38 -2.09 17.65
CA MET A 307 -15.37 -1.23 18.84
C MET A 307 -16.80 -0.84 19.25
N GLU A 308 -17.61 -0.38 18.29
CA GLU A 308 -18.99 0.03 18.55
C GLU A 308 -19.86 -1.14 19.01
N ASN A 309 -19.70 -2.31 18.37
CA ASN A 309 -20.38 -3.55 18.72
C ASN A 309 -20.00 -4.01 20.14
N LEU A 310 -18.70 -4.00 20.48
CA LEU A 310 -18.23 -4.36 21.82
C LEU A 310 -18.80 -3.42 22.88
N LEU A 311 -18.81 -2.11 22.61
CA LEU A 311 -19.37 -1.13 23.54
C LEU A 311 -20.88 -1.33 23.73
N ALA A 312 -21.62 -1.67 22.67
CA ALA A 312 -23.04 -1.99 22.76
C ALA A 312 -23.29 -3.26 23.58
N GLU A 313 -22.50 -4.31 23.37
CA GLU A 313 -22.55 -5.56 24.15
C GLU A 313 -22.31 -5.29 25.64
N LYS A 314 -21.27 -4.53 25.97
CA LYS A 314 -20.96 -4.18 27.36
C LYS A 314 -22.06 -3.35 28.04
N ARG A 315 -22.71 -2.43 27.30
CA ARG A 315 -23.90 -1.72 27.80
C ARG A 315 -25.06 -2.67 28.09
N GLN A 316 -25.29 -3.64 27.21
CA GLN A 316 -26.34 -4.63 27.40
C GLN A 316 -26.06 -5.49 28.64
N LEU A 317 -24.82 -5.91 28.85
CA LEU A 317 -24.41 -6.65 30.05
C LEU A 317 -24.72 -5.87 31.33
N MET A 318 -24.36 -4.58 31.39
CA MET A 318 -24.66 -3.73 32.56
C MET A 318 -26.17 -3.53 32.77
N ALA A 319 -26.95 -3.45 31.69
CA ALA A 319 -28.40 -3.30 31.77
C ALA A 319 -29.12 -4.54 32.34
N LEU A 320 -28.50 -5.73 32.26
CA LEU A 320 -29.05 -6.97 32.82
C LEU A 320 -28.83 -7.08 34.34
N ILE A 321 -27.96 -6.25 34.91
CA ILE A 321 -27.57 -6.31 36.31
C ILE A 321 -28.20 -5.14 37.09
N PRO A 322 -28.67 -5.34 38.33
CA PRO A 322 -29.15 -4.25 39.16
C PRO A 322 -28.08 -3.19 39.42
N ASN A 323 -28.47 -1.91 39.36
CA ASN A 323 -27.57 -0.78 39.56
C ASN A 323 -26.82 -0.78 40.91
N SER A 324 -27.31 -1.49 41.93
CA SER A 324 -26.67 -1.57 43.25
C SER A 324 -25.31 -2.29 43.18
N ILE A 325 -25.21 -3.34 42.37
CA ILE A 325 -24.00 -4.18 42.28
C ILE A 325 -23.12 -3.80 41.09
N HIS A 326 -23.40 -2.69 40.41
CA HIS A 326 -22.54 -2.21 39.32
C HIS A 326 -21.19 -1.78 39.86
N ASN A 327 -20.12 -2.29 39.26
CA ASN A 327 -18.79 -1.77 39.50
C ASN A 327 -18.70 -0.30 39.02
N PRO A 328 -18.32 0.65 39.90
CA PRO A 328 -18.26 2.07 39.54
C PRO A 328 -17.27 2.36 38.41
N VAL A 329 -16.21 1.56 38.28
CA VAL A 329 -15.20 1.72 37.21
C VAL A 329 -15.80 1.38 35.85
N SER A 330 -16.50 0.24 35.74
CA SER A 330 -17.15 -0.20 34.50
C SER A 330 -18.25 0.78 34.08
N SER A 331 -19.05 1.25 35.04
CA SER A 331 -20.10 2.26 34.82
C SER A 331 -19.54 3.59 34.33
N GLU A 332 -18.47 4.08 34.96
CA GLU A 332 -17.82 5.32 34.56
C GLU A 332 -17.19 5.20 33.17
N GLU A 333 -16.59 4.06 32.84
CA GLU A 333 -15.97 3.86 31.53
C GLU A 333 -17.01 3.83 30.40
N LEU A 334 -18.15 3.19 30.61
CA LEU A 334 -19.28 3.27 29.67
C LEU A 334 -19.79 4.70 29.53
N ARG A 335 -19.99 5.41 30.65
CA ARG A 335 -20.50 6.78 30.65
C ARG A 335 -19.55 7.72 29.92
N ARG A 336 -18.25 7.61 30.19
CA ARG A 336 -17.18 8.40 29.58
C ARG A 336 -17.16 8.19 28.06
N ARG A 337 -17.07 6.94 27.60
CA ARG A 337 -17.03 6.62 26.16
C ARG A 337 -18.33 6.99 25.43
N THR A 338 -19.47 6.76 26.04
CA THR A 338 -20.77 7.19 25.49
C THR A 338 -20.83 8.71 25.33
N THR A 339 -20.33 9.45 26.31
CA THR A 339 -20.26 10.91 26.25
C THR A 339 -19.34 11.37 25.11
N LEU A 340 -18.17 10.77 24.98
CA LEU A 340 -17.20 11.10 23.93
C LEU A 340 -17.73 10.79 22.53
N LEU A 341 -18.38 9.64 22.34
CA LEU A 341 -19.03 9.28 21.07
C LEU A 341 -20.15 10.25 20.71
N ASN A 342 -21.04 10.57 21.66
CA ASN A 342 -22.13 11.52 21.42
C ASN A 342 -21.62 12.92 21.06
N GLN A 343 -20.46 13.31 21.60
CA GLN A 343 -19.79 14.57 21.31
C GLN A 343 -18.89 14.52 20.06
N LYS A 344 -18.77 13.37 19.37
CA LYS A 344 -17.84 13.14 18.25
C LYS A 344 -16.40 13.47 18.58
N ARG A 345 -15.99 13.10 19.79
CA ARG A 345 -14.67 13.31 20.37
C ARG A 345 -13.92 12.01 20.62
N LEU A 346 -14.47 10.88 20.21
CA LEU A 346 -13.79 9.60 20.21
C LEU A 346 -13.43 9.27 18.77
N GLU A 347 -12.15 9.19 18.45
CA GLU A 347 -11.69 8.84 17.11
C GLU A 347 -10.93 7.52 17.12
N TYR A 348 -11.16 6.76 16.07
CA TYR A 348 -10.52 5.48 15.81
C TYR A 348 -9.42 5.65 14.76
N TYR A 349 -8.26 5.06 15.02
CA TYR A 349 -7.11 5.04 14.11
C TYR A 349 -6.69 3.59 13.83
N ASP A 350 -6.71 3.18 12.57
CA ASP A 350 -6.18 1.89 12.13
C ASP A 350 -4.67 2.01 11.84
N CYS A 351 -3.84 1.33 12.62
CA CYS A 351 -2.38 1.28 12.45
C CYS A 351 -1.91 -0.02 11.76
N PHE A 352 -2.79 -0.69 11.00
CA PHE A 352 -2.60 -1.97 10.31
C PHE A 352 -2.47 -3.19 11.22
N LEU A 353 -1.56 -3.14 12.20
CA LEU A 353 -1.27 -4.26 13.10
C LEU A 353 -2.00 -4.16 14.44
N PHE A 354 -2.48 -2.97 14.74
CA PHE A 354 -3.20 -2.61 15.94
C PHE A 354 -4.08 -1.38 15.63
N SER A 355 -5.01 -1.10 16.51
CA SER A 355 -5.93 0.02 16.43
C SER A 355 -5.80 0.88 17.67
N LEU A 356 -5.97 2.18 17.53
CA LEU A 356 -5.98 3.11 18.64
C LEU A 356 -7.33 3.81 18.72
N VAL A 357 -7.84 3.95 19.94
CA VAL A 357 -9.01 4.77 20.23
C VAL A 357 -8.53 5.97 21.02
N VAL A 358 -8.69 7.17 20.47
CA VAL A 358 -8.12 8.42 20.99
C VAL A 358 -9.23 9.40 21.31
N GLN A 359 -9.12 10.06 22.47
CA GLN A 359 -10.01 11.14 22.86
C GLN A 359 -9.51 12.47 22.30
N LYS A 360 -10.38 13.22 21.62
CA LYS A 360 -10.12 14.60 21.21
C LYS A 360 -10.68 15.60 22.21
N GLU A 361 -10.03 16.76 22.32
CA GLU A 361 -10.53 17.87 23.15
C GLU A 361 -11.80 18.50 22.57
N HIS A 362 -11.93 18.52 21.24
CA HIS A 362 -13.05 19.14 20.53
C HIS A 362 -13.62 18.21 19.46
N ASP A 363 -14.89 18.42 19.09
CA ASP A 363 -15.51 17.76 17.93
C ASP A 363 -14.71 18.12 16.67
N ALA A 364 -14.46 17.13 15.81
CA ALA A 364 -13.80 17.33 14.51
C ALA A 364 -14.49 18.40 13.64
N ARG A 365 -15.78 18.68 13.86
CA ARG A 365 -16.57 19.70 13.14
C ARG A 365 -16.53 21.09 13.79
N ALA A 366 -15.99 21.23 14.99
CA ALA A 366 -15.97 22.50 15.70
C ALA A 366 -14.92 23.46 15.09
N LYS A 367 -15.38 24.64 14.64
CA LYS A 367 -14.53 25.72 14.10
C LYS A 367 -14.33 26.83 15.13
N LEU A 368 -13.87 26.47 16.33
CA LEU A 368 -13.57 27.42 17.41
C LEU A 368 -12.20 28.04 17.18
N TYR A 369 -11.94 29.23 17.74
CA TYR A 369 -10.61 29.85 17.67
C TYR A 369 -9.51 28.89 18.17
N ALA A 370 -9.77 28.18 19.27
CA ALA A 370 -8.87 27.18 19.84
C ALA A 370 -8.58 25.99 18.89
N THR A 371 -9.51 25.63 17.98
CA THR A 371 -9.29 24.53 17.01
C THR A 371 -8.65 25.00 15.70
N GLN A 372 -8.63 26.31 15.44
CA GLN A 372 -8.11 26.91 14.20
C GLN A 372 -6.71 27.51 14.36
N ASP A 373 -6.34 27.97 15.56
CA ASP A 373 -5.02 28.57 15.82
C ASP A 373 -3.93 27.49 15.85
N SER A 374 -2.99 27.58 14.91
CA SER A 374 -1.85 26.67 14.80
C SER A 374 -0.90 26.72 16.00
N ASN A 375 -0.92 27.81 16.78
CA ASN A 375 -0.05 27.96 17.95
C ASN A 375 -0.63 27.30 19.21
N LEU A 376 -1.95 27.07 19.24
CA LEU A 376 -2.64 26.41 20.36
C LEU A 376 -2.71 24.89 20.16
N LYS A 377 -2.60 24.43 18.91
CA LYS A 377 -2.66 23.01 18.57
C LYS A 377 -1.35 22.33 18.98
N LYS A 378 -1.46 21.33 19.88
CA LYS A 378 -0.31 20.47 20.20
C LYS A 378 0.16 19.72 18.96
N TRP A 379 1.39 19.23 19.01
CA TRP A 379 1.88 18.36 17.96
C TRP A 379 1.05 17.08 17.91
N ILE A 380 0.73 16.59 16.70
CA ILE A 380 -0.22 15.49 16.48
C ILE A 380 0.15 14.24 17.29
N TRP A 381 1.45 13.95 17.42
CA TRP A 381 1.91 12.81 18.22
C TRP A 381 1.68 12.99 19.71
N GLU A 382 1.88 14.20 20.26
CA GLU A 382 1.58 14.48 21.66
C GLU A 382 0.08 14.38 21.93
N GLU A 383 -0.75 14.90 21.01
CA GLU A 383 -2.21 14.82 21.12
C GLU A 383 -2.71 13.37 21.08
N ILE A 384 -2.12 12.52 20.24
CA ILE A 384 -2.49 11.10 20.17
C ILE A 384 -2.03 10.35 21.42
N TRP A 385 -0.76 10.45 21.81
CA TRP A 385 -0.18 9.66 22.90
C TRP A 385 -0.74 10.01 24.28
N ASP A 386 -1.00 11.29 24.55
CA ASP A 386 -1.55 11.73 25.85
C ASP A 386 -3.03 11.34 26.02
N ASN A 387 -3.75 11.14 24.92
CA ASN A 387 -5.21 10.95 24.93
C ASN A 387 -5.66 9.56 24.45
N ILE A 388 -4.78 8.55 24.49
CA ILE A 388 -5.16 7.16 24.17
C ILE A 388 -6.19 6.67 25.21
N VAL A 389 -7.38 6.35 24.74
CA VAL A 389 -8.47 5.76 25.52
C VAL A 389 -8.38 4.24 25.51
N ASP A 390 -8.05 3.65 24.36
CA ASP A 390 -7.95 2.20 24.20
C ASP A 390 -6.92 1.79 23.16
N PHE A 391 -6.41 0.57 23.34
CA PHE A 391 -5.53 -0.13 22.42
C PHE A 391 -6.26 -1.38 21.92
N GLY A 392 -6.44 -1.48 20.61
CA GLY A 392 -7.01 -2.63 19.93
C GLY A 392 -5.91 -3.49 19.32
N ALA A 393 -5.83 -4.77 19.65
CA ALA A 393 -4.94 -5.70 18.93
C ALA A 393 -5.40 -7.14 19.13
N PHE A 394 -5.17 -7.99 18.14
CA PHE A 394 -5.52 -9.42 18.19
C PHE A 394 -7.01 -9.69 18.47
N GLY A 395 -7.90 -8.83 17.99
CA GLY A 395 -9.35 -8.94 18.13
C GLY A 395 -9.92 -8.38 19.43
N HIS A 396 -9.08 -7.77 20.27
CA HIS A 396 -9.46 -7.30 21.60
C HIS A 396 -9.22 -5.82 21.78
N PHE A 397 -10.12 -5.15 22.53
CA PHE A 397 -9.90 -3.80 23.07
C PHE A 397 -9.54 -3.90 24.55
N TYR A 398 -8.24 -3.80 24.84
CA TYR A 398 -7.70 -4.22 26.14
C TYR A 398 -8.20 -3.36 27.30
N ASN A 399 -8.33 -2.04 27.14
CA ASN A 399 -8.70 -1.17 28.25
C ASN A 399 -10.20 -1.28 28.58
N LEU A 400 -11.05 -1.39 27.54
CA LEU A 400 -12.48 -1.64 27.74
C LEU A 400 -12.75 -3.01 28.33
N GLU A 401 -12.09 -4.07 27.84
CA GLU A 401 -12.29 -5.40 28.40
C GLU A 401 -11.78 -5.50 29.84
N LYS A 402 -10.64 -4.87 30.13
CA LYS A 402 -10.08 -4.84 31.49
C LYS A 402 -10.99 -4.11 32.48
N SER A 403 -11.66 -3.03 32.09
CA SER A 403 -12.58 -2.31 32.97
C SER A 403 -13.87 -3.08 33.27
N PHE A 404 -14.11 -4.18 32.55
CA PHE A 404 -15.24 -5.08 32.71
C PHE A 404 -14.90 -6.39 33.43
N ILE A 405 -13.67 -6.53 33.94
CA ILE A 405 -13.34 -7.58 34.92
C ILE A 405 -14.10 -7.23 36.21
N ASP A 406 -14.88 -8.19 36.73
CA ASP A 406 -15.70 -8.03 37.94
C ASP A 406 -16.67 -6.84 37.88
N TYR A 407 -17.33 -6.67 36.72
CA TYR A 407 -18.29 -5.59 36.47
C TYR A 407 -19.55 -5.65 37.37
N ASP A 408 -19.80 -6.80 37.97
CA ASP A 408 -20.90 -7.13 38.89
C ASP A 408 -20.50 -7.06 40.38
N ILE A 409 -19.27 -6.63 40.68
CA ILE A 409 -18.79 -6.44 42.05
C ILE A 409 -18.68 -4.94 42.36
N ASN A 410 -19.55 -4.47 43.27
CA ASN A 410 -19.45 -3.12 43.79
C ASN A 410 -18.52 -3.06 45.02
N GLY A 411 -17.24 -2.73 44.76
CA GLY A 411 -16.22 -2.56 45.81
C GLY A 411 -16.55 -1.48 46.87
N ALA A 412 -17.56 -0.64 46.66
CA ALA A 412 -18.00 0.33 47.67
C ALA A 412 -18.86 -0.30 48.77
N GLU A 413 -19.52 -1.43 48.50
CA GLU A 413 -20.39 -2.12 49.46
C GLU A 413 -19.61 -2.94 50.49
N PHE A 414 -18.37 -3.31 50.17
CA PHE A 414 -17.51 -4.08 51.08
C PHE A 414 -16.81 -3.18 52.11
N PRO A 415 -16.70 -3.61 53.38
CA PRO A 415 -15.90 -2.91 54.39
C PRO A 415 -14.42 -2.85 54.00
N ALA A 416 -13.69 -1.84 54.49
CA ALA A 416 -12.30 -1.56 54.10
C ALA A 416 -11.32 -2.73 54.35
N GLU A 417 -11.67 -3.66 55.24
CA GLU A 417 -10.86 -4.83 55.62
C GLU A 417 -10.87 -5.95 54.55
N GLU A 418 -11.87 -6.00 53.66
CA GLU A 418 -12.01 -7.02 52.60
C GLU A 418 -11.51 -6.56 51.23
N LYS A 419 -11.06 -5.30 51.07
CA LYS A 419 -10.65 -4.72 49.78
C LYS A 419 -9.21 -5.05 49.34
N ALA A 420 -8.47 -5.83 50.15
CA ALA A 420 -7.04 -6.06 49.99
C ALA A 420 -6.65 -7.52 49.65
N VAL A 421 -7.62 -8.36 49.30
CA VAL A 421 -7.43 -9.72 48.74
C VAL A 421 -7.84 -9.68 47.28
#